data_AF-A0A6P6PKN2-F1
#
_entry.id   AF-A0A6P6PKN2-F1
#
_cell.length_a   1.000
_cell.length_b   1.000
_cell.length_c   1.000
_cell.angle_alpha   90.00
_cell.angle_beta   90.00
_cell.angle_gamma   90.00
#
_symmetry.space_group_name_H-M   'P 1'
#
loop_
_entity.id
_entity.type
_entity.pdbx_description
1 polymer ?
#
loop_
_entity_poly.entity_id
_entity_poly.type
_entity_poly.pdbx_seq_one_letter_code
_entity_poly.pdbx_strand_id
1 'polypeptide(L)'
;MKLLLYASQICKGMDYLASRRYVHRDLATRNILVESEFRVKIGDFGLTKVLPQDKEYYTVREPSSGEEIHRRPGVSGADGRGQAGSDDLLQRGYRLPAPEGCPAQVQLLMKECWDTEPADRPSFTDLTERLESIQSI
;
A
#
# COMPACT_ATOMS: atom_id res chain seq x y z
N MET A 1 13.01 -18.68 1.67
CA MET A 1 11.59 -19.04 1.85
C MET A 1 10.83 -18.23 2.92
N LYS A 2 11.42 -17.85 4.06
CA LYS A 2 10.70 -17.15 5.16
C LYS A 2 9.94 -15.86 4.73
N LEU A 3 10.51 -15.06 3.83
CA LEU A 3 9.88 -13.82 3.36
C LEU A 3 8.55 -14.06 2.62
N LEU A 4 8.47 -15.12 1.80
CA LEU A 4 7.23 -15.46 1.11
C LEU A 4 6.17 -15.95 2.09
N LEU A 5 6.57 -16.77 3.06
CA LEU A 5 5.69 -17.21 4.15
C LEU A 5 5.08 -16.00 4.88
N TYR A 6 5.91 -15.01 5.24
CA TYR A 6 5.44 -13.79 5.88
C TYR A 6 4.51 -12.98 4.97
N ALA A 7 4.87 -12.82 3.68
CA ALA A 7 4.03 -12.11 2.73
C ALA A 7 2.64 -12.77 2.59
N SER A 8 2.56 -14.10 2.51
CA SER A 8 1.30 -14.83 2.48
C SER A 8 0.48 -14.61 3.77
N GLN A 9 1.09 -14.65 4.95
CA GLN A 9 0.40 -14.37 6.21
C GLN A 9 -0.14 -12.94 6.28
N ILE A 10 0.63 -11.96 5.79
CA ILE A 10 0.19 -10.56 5.70
C ILE A 10 -0.99 -10.44 4.74
N CYS A 11 -0.93 -11.08 3.57
CA CYS A 11 -2.04 -11.06 2.60
C CYS A 11 -3.31 -11.64 3.19
N LYS A 12 -3.23 -12.80 3.88
CA LYS A 12 -4.37 -13.40 4.61
C LYS A 12 -4.95 -12.47 5.67
N GLY A 13 -4.09 -11.80 6.43
CA GLY A 13 -4.53 -10.82 7.43
C GLY A 13 -5.26 -9.62 6.80
N MET A 14 -4.73 -9.10 5.69
CA MET A 14 -5.34 -7.99 4.96
C MET A 14 -6.62 -8.37 4.23
N ASP A 15 -6.70 -9.59 3.70
CA ASP A 15 -7.91 -10.18 3.12
C ASP A 15 -9.04 -10.26 4.16
N TYR A 16 -8.70 -10.73 5.37
CA TYR A 16 -9.61 -10.72 6.49
C TYR A 16 -10.10 -9.29 6.80
N LEU A 17 -9.21 -8.30 6.92
CA LEU A 17 -9.62 -6.92 7.17
C LEU A 17 -10.53 -6.37 6.08
N ALA A 18 -10.21 -6.63 4.81
CA ALA A 18 -11.03 -6.24 3.66
C ALA A 18 -12.43 -6.85 3.73
N SER A 19 -12.55 -8.15 4.05
CA SER A 19 -13.86 -8.83 4.22
C SER A 19 -14.70 -8.23 5.35
N ARG A 20 -14.04 -7.65 6.36
CA ARG A 20 -14.65 -6.96 7.49
C ARG A 20 -14.85 -5.46 7.24
N ARG A 21 -14.59 -4.99 6.01
CA ARG A 21 -14.67 -3.59 5.57
C ARG A 21 -13.77 -2.65 6.38
N TYR A 22 -12.59 -3.12 6.76
CA TYR A 22 -11.54 -2.30 7.39
C TYR A 22 -10.46 -1.94 6.38
N VAL A 23 -10.07 -0.66 6.38
CA VAL A 23 -8.88 -0.18 5.68
C VAL A 23 -7.80 0.13 6.71
N HIS A 24 -6.65 -0.56 6.62
CA HIS A 24 -5.53 -0.39 7.54
C HIS A 24 -4.91 1.03 7.47
N ARG A 25 -4.78 1.56 6.26
CA ARG A 25 -4.16 2.86 5.89
C ARG A 25 -2.68 3.05 6.18
N ASP A 26 -2.07 2.20 7.01
CA ASP A 26 -0.63 2.24 7.25
C ASP A 26 0.03 0.86 7.20
N LEU A 27 -0.22 0.12 6.10
CA LEU A 27 0.42 -1.18 5.93
C LEU A 27 1.88 -0.97 5.51
N ALA A 28 2.79 -1.24 6.43
CA ALA A 28 4.23 -1.13 6.23
C ALA A 28 4.97 -2.19 7.05
N THR A 29 6.19 -2.53 6.65
CA THR A 29 7.02 -3.55 7.33
C THR A 29 7.24 -3.24 8.82
N ARG A 30 7.34 -1.97 9.21
CA ARG A 30 7.43 -1.54 10.61
C ARG A 30 6.21 -1.93 11.47
N ASN A 31 5.06 -2.10 10.84
CA ASN A 31 3.79 -2.47 11.48
C ASN A 31 3.54 -3.99 11.40
N ILE A 32 4.52 -4.77 10.92
CA ILE A 32 4.46 -6.24 10.93
C ILE A 32 5.26 -6.75 12.12
N LEU A 33 4.57 -7.38 13.06
CA LEU A 33 5.13 -7.91 14.29
C LEU A 33 5.50 -9.39 14.10
N VAL A 34 6.75 -9.74 14.39
CA VAL A 34 7.22 -11.13 14.34
C VAL A 34 6.95 -11.78 15.71
N GLU A 35 6.06 -12.75 15.75
CA GLU A 35 5.74 -13.52 16.97
C GLU A 35 6.67 -14.72 17.14
N SER A 36 7.02 -15.38 16.03
CA SER A 36 7.97 -16.49 16.00
C SER A 36 8.61 -16.60 14.61
N GLU A 37 9.57 -17.53 14.44
CA GLU A 37 10.24 -17.79 13.17
C GLU A 37 9.30 -18.09 11.99
N PHE A 38 8.09 -18.58 12.28
CA PHE A 38 7.10 -18.97 11.28
C PHE A 38 5.81 -18.17 11.38
N ARG A 39 5.77 -17.11 12.20
CA ARG A 39 4.52 -16.37 12.44
C ARG A 39 4.72 -14.86 12.56
N VAL A 40 3.96 -14.13 11.75
CA VAL A 40 3.85 -12.66 11.78
C VAL A 40 2.40 -12.24 11.97
N LYS A 41 2.21 -11.04 12.53
CA LYS A 41 0.90 -10.41 12.71
C LYS A 41 0.95 -8.95 12.27
N ILE A 42 -0.17 -8.48 11.72
CA ILE A 42 -0.35 -7.06 11.38
C ILE A 42 -0.67 -6.32 12.69
N GLY A 43 0.05 -5.23 12.94
CA GLY A 43 -0.13 -4.35 14.09
C GLY A 43 -0.36 -2.91 13.67
N ASP A 44 -0.48 -2.03 14.67
CA ASP A 44 -0.76 -0.60 14.55
C ASP A 44 -2.02 -0.25 13.73
N PHE A 45 -3.16 -0.47 14.38
CA PHE A 45 -4.47 -0.08 13.87
C PHE A 45 -4.85 1.37 14.25
N GLY A 46 -3.92 2.20 14.73
CA GLY A 46 -4.22 3.56 15.19
C GLY A 46 -4.78 4.46 14.09
N LEU A 47 -4.47 4.15 12.83
CA LEU A 47 -5.02 4.79 11.65
C LEU A 47 -6.09 3.95 10.95
N THR A 48 -6.51 2.80 11.47
CA THR A 48 -7.49 1.96 10.77
C THR A 48 -8.88 2.60 10.71
N LYS A 49 -9.60 2.40 9.61
CA LYS A 49 -10.96 2.92 9.41
C LYS A 49 -11.94 1.85 8.96
N VAL A 50 -13.12 1.83 9.57
CA VAL A 50 -14.27 1.04 9.11
C VAL A 50 -14.96 1.77 7.96
N LEU A 51 -15.25 1.06 6.88
CA LEU A 51 -16.07 1.57 5.79
C LEU A 51 -17.55 1.28 6.07
N PRO A 52 -18.41 2.32 6.08
CA PRO A 52 -19.86 2.13 6.16
C PRO A 52 -20.36 1.18 5.06
N GLN A 53 -21.46 0.47 5.33
CA GLN A 53 -22.08 -0.43 4.35
C GLN A 53 -22.64 0.35 3.15
N ASP A 54 -23.06 1.60 3.36
CA ASP A 54 -23.86 2.36 2.39
C ASP A 54 -23.09 3.43 1.61
N LYS A 55 -21.75 3.47 1.71
CA LYS A 55 -20.92 4.48 1.01
C LYS A 55 -19.66 3.87 0.39
N GLU A 56 -19.47 4.13 -0.90
CA GLU A 56 -18.16 4.03 -1.55
C GLU A 56 -17.26 5.13 -1.00
N TYR A 57 -16.19 4.74 -0.30
CA TYR A 57 -15.40 5.65 0.53
C TYR A 57 -14.34 6.44 -0.25
N TYR A 58 -13.93 5.95 -1.42
CA TYR A 58 -12.95 6.60 -2.28
C TYR A 58 -13.65 7.22 -3.49
N THR A 59 -14.06 8.48 -3.36
CA THR A 59 -14.33 9.33 -4.53
C THR A 59 -13.09 10.17 -4.76
N VAL A 60 -12.46 10.04 -5.94
CA VAL A 60 -11.49 11.05 -6.40
C VAL A 60 -12.27 12.35 -6.44
N ARG A 61 -11.96 13.28 -5.53
CA ARG A 61 -12.50 14.63 -5.65
C ARG A 61 -11.81 15.24 -6.87
N GLU A 62 -12.52 15.35 -7.98
CA GLU A 62 -12.14 16.33 -8.99
C GLU A 62 -11.99 17.69 -8.28
N PRO A 63 -10.94 18.47 -8.58
CA PRO A 63 -10.82 19.79 -8.01
C PRO A 63 -12.02 20.60 -8.51
N SER A 64 -13.05 20.71 -7.68
CA SER A 64 -14.19 21.56 -7.94
C SER A 64 -13.63 22.97 -8.04
N SER A 65 -13.84 23.56 -9.21
CA SER A 65 -13.52 24.94 -9.53
C SER A 65 -13.81 25.90 -8.36
N GLY A 66 -12.77 26.57 -7.85
CA GLY A 66 -12.91 27.92 -7.30
C GLY A 66 -13.12 28.09 -5.80
N GLU A 67 -12.47 27.31 -4.92
CA GLU A 67 -12.26 27.77 -3.54
C GLU A 67 -10.86 28.40 -3.40
N GLU A 68 -10.82 29.73 -3.35
CA GLU A 68 -9.62 30.50 -2.99
C GLU A 68 -9.16 30.10 -1.59
N ILE A 69 -7.99 29.45 -1.52
CA ILE A 69 -7.27 29.23 -0.27
C ILE A 69 -6.85 30.61 0.26
N HIS A 70 -7.55 31.09 1.28
CA HIS A 70 -7.15 32.27 2.05
C HIS A 70 -5.78 32.01 2.69
N ARG A 71 -4.70 32.42 1.99
CA ARG A 71 -3.34 32.37 2.53
C ARG A 71 -3.26 33.38 3.67
N ARG A 72 -2.99 32.90 4.88
CA ARG A 72 -2.53 33.75 5.99
C ARG A 72 -1.23 34.46 5.54
N PRO A 73 -1.12 35.79 5.65
CA PRO A 73 0.12 36.48 5.38
C PRO A 73 1.08 36.27 6.56
N GLY A 74 2.28 35.79 6.27
CA GLY A 74 3.42 35.87 7.18
C GLY A 74 3.87 34.55 7.78
N VAL A 75 4.63 33.77 7.03
CA VAL A 75 5.82 33.07 7.53
C VAL A 75 6.85 33.04 6.40
N SER A 76 7.84 33.93 6.50
CA SER A 76 9.09 33.85 5.76
C SER A 76 9.84 32.61 6.23
N GLY A 77 9.75 31.52 5.44
CA GLY A 77 10.53 30.31 5.60
C GLY A 77 11.48 30.17 4.40
N ALA A 78 12.76 30.38 4.66
CA ALA A 78 13.84 30.12 3.73
C ALA A 78 13.93 28.61 3.38
N ASP A 79 14.33 28.36 2.14
CA ASP A 79 15.24 27.29 1.67
C ASP A 79 14.73 26.58 0.40
N GLY A 80 15.14 27.14 -0.73
CA GLY A 80 14.98 26.59 -2.08
C GLY A 80 15.88 25.38 -2.34
N ARG A 81 15.68 24.29 -1.61
CA ARG A 81 16.10 22.96 -2.07
C ARG A 81 14.85 22.19 -2.51
N GLY A 82 14.47 22.39 -3.76
CA GLY A 82 13.48 21.56 -4.44
C GLY A 82 14.02 20.14 -4.56
N GLN A 83 13.80 19.32 -3.54
CA GLN A 83 13.77 17.88 -3.73
C GLN A 83 12.54 17.61 -4.61
N ALA A 84 12.73 17.01 -5.78
CA ALA A 84 11.60 16.41 -6.48
C ALA A 84 10.96 15.43 -5.48
N GLY A 85 9.76 15.75 -5.01
CA GLY A 85 9.05 14.89 -4.07
C GLY A 85 8.84 13.52 -4.69
N SER A 86 8.78 12.47 -3.87
CA SER A 86 8.45 11.10 -4.32
C SER A 86 7.24 11.05 -5.25
N ASP A 87 6.31 11.99 -5.06
CA ASP A 87 5.10 12.13 -5.85
C ASP A 87 5.39 12.46 -7.33
N ASP A 88 6.38 13.32 -7.63
CA ASP A 88 6.79 13.63 -9.02
C ASP A 88 7.32 12.38 -9.74
N LEU A 89 8.12 11.58 -9.02
CA LEU A 89 8.68 10.34 -9.57
C LEU A 89 7.57 9.31 -9.86
N LEU A 90 6.61 9.15 -8.94
CA LEU A 90 5.48 8.23 -9.13
C LEU A 90 4.57 8.65 -10.28
N GLN A 91 4.29 9.96 -10.42
CA GLN A 91 3.54 10.53 -11.54
C GLN A 91 4.23 10.28 -12.88
N ARG A 92 5.57 10.27 -12.89
CA ARG A 92 6.38 9.92 -14.07
C ARG A 92 6.51 8.42 -14.30
N GLY A 93 5.74 7.60 -13.57
CA GLY A 93 5.70 6.14 -13.72
C GLY A 93 6.91 5.42 -13.10
N TYR A 94 7.78 6.11 -12.36
CA TYR A 94 8.89 5.47 -11.69
C TYR A 94 8.37 4.47 -10.64
N ARG A 95 9.01 3.30 -10.58
CA ARG A 95 8.79 2.25 -9.58
C ARG A 95 10.14 1.70 -9.13
N LEU A 96 10.21 1.21 -7.90
CA LEU A 96 11.45 0.66 -7.37
C LEU A 96 11.91 -0.56 -8.18
N PRO A 97 13.23 -0.69 -8.45
CA PRO A 97 13.76 -1.92 -9.03
C PRO A 97 13.60 -3.08 -8.05
N ALA A 98 13.50 -4.30 -8.59
CA ALA A 98 13.46 -5.49 -7.75
C ALA A 98 14.79 -5.66 -7.00
N PRO A 99 14.77 -6.12 -5.74
CA PRO A 99 15.97 -6.51 -5.03
C PRO A 99 16.73 -7.63 -5.76
N GLU A 100 18.03 -7.70 -5.55
CA GLU A 100 18.86 -8.79 -6.08
C GLU A 100 18.38 -10.15 -5.54
N GLY A 101 18.33 -11.17 -6.41
CA GLY A 101 17.84 -12.51 -6.06
C GLY A 101 16.32 -12.62 -5.85
N CYS A 102 15.54 -11.57 -6.14
CA CYS A 102 14.09 -11.65 -6.10
C CYS A 102 13.54 -12.52 -7.24
N PRO A 103 12.69 -13.53 -6.97
CA PRO A 103 12.05 -14.32 -8.02
C PRO A 103 11.21 -13.44 -8.96
N ALA A 104 11.25 -13.75 -10.27
CA ALA A 104 10.55 -12.98 -11.30
C ALA A 104 9.03 -12.91 -11.03
N GLN A 105 8.44 -14.01 -10.57
CA GLN A 105 7.01 -14.09 -10.22
C GLN A 105 6.64 -13.11 -9.09
N VAL A 106 7.53 -12.93 -8.10
CA VAL A 106 7.32 -11.99 -6.99
C VAL A 106 7.49 -10.55 -7.48
N GLN A 107 8.44 -10.30 -8.38
CA GLN A 107 8.59 -9.00 -9.01
C GLN A 107 7.36 -8.59 -9.82
N LEU A 108 6.74 -9.53 -10.55
CA LEU A 108 5.50 -9.28 -11.29
C LEU A 108 4.36 -8.91 -10.35
N LEU A 109 4.17 -9.67 -9.26
CA LEU A 109 3.18 -9.37 -8.22
C LEU A 109 3.37 -7.95 -7.63
N MET A 110 4.61 -7.56 -7.32
CA MET A 110 4.90 -6.22 -6.81
C MET A 110 4.53 -5.12 -7.83
N LYS A 111 4.78 -5.35 -9.12
CA LYS A 111 4.43 -4.38 -10.17
C LYS A 111 2.93 -4.22 -10.34
N GLU A 112 2.17 -5.31 -10.32
CA GLU A 112 0.71 -5.31 -10.41
C GLU A 112 0.07 -4.61 -9.19
N CYS A 113 0.65 -4.75 -7.99
CA CYS A 113 0.21 -4.00 -6.80
C CYS A 113 0.41 -2.49 -6.95
N TRP A 114 1.29 -2.05 -7.85
CA TRP A 114 1.61 -0.66 -8.12
C TRP A 114 0.91 -0.10 -9.37
N ASP A 115 -0.14 -0.78 -9.85
CA ASP A 115 -0.92 -0.27 -10.95
C ASP A 115 -1.51 1.10 -10.62
N THR A 116 -1.46 2.00 -11.61
CA THR A 116 -2.04 3.33 -11.53
C THR A 116 -3.55 3.26 -11.33
N GLU A 117 -4.22 2.32 -11.99
CA GLU A 117 -5.65 2.10 -11.89
C GLU A 117 -5.96 1.18 -10.69
N PRO A 118 -6.65 1.66 -9.64
CA PRO A 118 -6.95 0.83 -8.48
C PRO A 118 -7.75 -0.43 -8.80
N ALA A 119 -8.59 -0.40 -9.84
CA ALA A 119 -9.39 -1.55 -10.25
C ALA A 119 -8.56 -2.70 -10.86
N ASP A 120 -7.39 -2.38 -11.43
CA ASP A 120 -6.48 -3.36 -12.04
C ASP A 120 -5.51 -3.97 -11.02
N ARG A 121 -5.52 -3.49 -9.77
CA ARG A 121 -4.70 -4.06 -8.70
C ARG A 121 -5.30 -5.39 -8.23
N PRO A 122 -4.46 -6.41 -7.96
CA PRO A 122 -4.93 -7.70 -7.48
C PRO A 122 -5.57 -7.58 -6.10
N SER A 123 -6.56 -8.44 -5.83
CA SER A 123 -7.12 -8.56 -4.47
C SER A 123 -6.15 -9.27 -3.53
N PHE A 124 -6.33 -9.11 -2.22
CA PHE A 124 -5.53 -9.86 -1.24
C PHE A 124 -5.77 -11.37 -1.32
N THR A 125 -6.95 -11.80 -1.77
CA THR A 125 -7.24 -13.21 -2.07
C THR A 125 -6.32 -13.70 -3.20
N ASP A 126 -6.28 -12.99 -4.34
CA ASP A 126 -5.43 -13.34 -5.49
C ASP A 126 -3.94 -13.37 -5.13
N LEU A 127 -3.49 -12.38 -4.35
CA LEU A 127 -2.11 -12.31 -3.87
C LEU A 127 -1.74 -13.51 -3.00
N THR A 128 -2.65 -13.94 -2.14
CA THR A 128 -2.42 -15.08 -1.24
C THR A 128 -2.21 -16.36 -2.05
N GLU A 129 -3.12 -16.65 -2.99
CA GLU A 129 -3.05 -17.87 -3.83
C GLU A 129 -1.77 -17.90 -4.67
N ARG A 130 -1.40 -16.77 -5.26
CA ARG A 130 -0.18 -16.68 -6.09
C ARG A 130 1.09 -16.80 -5.27
N LEU A 131 1.15 -16.23 -4.07
CA LEU A 131 2.30 -16.37 -3.18
C LEU A 131 2.49 -17.81 -2.66
N GLU A 132 1.39 -18.52 -2.41
CA GLU A 132 1.43 -19.93 -1.98
C GLU A 132 1.85 -20.86 -3.12
N SER A 133 1.41 -20.57 -4.35
CA SER A 133 1.88 -21.25 -5.55
C SER A 133 3.40 -21.11 -5.72
N ILE A 134 3.94 -19.89 -5.55
CA ILE A 134 5.39 -19.64 -5.62
C ILE A 134 6.16 -20.35 -4.50
N GLN A 135 5.60 -20.44 -3.29
CA GLN A 135 6.26 -21.16 -2.17
C GLN A 135 6.33 -22.67 -2.37
N SER A 136 5.44 -23.23 -3.18
CA SER A 136 5.35 -24.67 -3.44
C SER A 136 6.32 -25.13 -4.54
N ILE A 137 7.06 -24.19 -5.15
CA ILE A 137 8.13 -24.42 -6.15
C ILE A 137 9.48 -24.37 -5.43
#